data_AF-A0A9X3WPT7-F1
#
_entry.id   AF-A0A9X3WPT7-F1
#
_cell.length_a   1.000
_cell.length_b   1.000
_cell.length_c   1.000
_cell.angle_alpha   90.00
_cell.angle_beta   90.00
_cell.angle_gamma   90.00
#
_symmetry.space_group_name_H-M   'P 1'
#
loop_
_entity.id
_entity.type
_entity.pdbx_description
1 polymer ?
#
loop_
_entity_poly.entity_id
_entity_poly.type
_entity_poly.pdbx_seq_one_letter_code
_entity_poly.pdbx_strand_id
1 'polypeptide(L)'
;MSNGKSKKVLRIVTNIILVIILIGATQMFFDNNYHNDHYGWLFILAFWMVRCLYEFIINIQDGNKKSAVFDLALLIVASYFFISGIDYL
;
A
#
# COMPACT_ATOMS: atom_id res chain seq x y z
N MET A 1 -1.66 19.58 -18.71
CA MET A 1 -1.92 19.96 -17.30
C MET A 1 -0.59 19.88 -16.55
N SER A 2 -0.17 20.92 -15.81
CA SER A 2 1.14 20.97 -15.13
C SER A 2 1.39 19.70 -14.30
N ASN A 3 2.31 18.83 -14.75
CA ASN A 3 2.63 17.56 -14.09
C ASN A 3 2.90 17.71 -12.59
N GLY A 4 3.47 18.86 -12.16
CA GLY A 4 3.72 19.16 -10.76
C GLY A 4 2.45 19.27 -9.89
N LYS A 5 1.37 19.88 -10.41
CA LYS A 5 0.10 19.96 -9.66
C LYS A 5 -0.55 18.58 -9.53
N SER A 6 -0.53 17.78 -10.60
CA SER A 6 -1.09 16.41 -10.60
C SER A 6 -0.36 15.52 -9.59
N LYS A 7 0.97 15.51 -9.59
CA LYS A 7 1.79 14.77 -8.62
C LYS A 7 1.52 15.18 -7.17
N LYS A 8 1.33 16.48 -6.92
CA LYS A 8 0.99 16.99 -5.58
C LYS A 8 -0.37 16.46 -5.11
N VAL A 9 -1.38 16.47 -5.97
CA VAL A 9 -2.71 15.94 -5.67
C VAL A 9 -2.64 14.43 -5.41
N LEU A 10 -1.97 13.67 -6.28
CA LEU A 10 -1.76 12.22 -6.10
C LEU A 10 -1.10 11.92 -4.76
N ARG A 11 -0.04 12.64 -4.39
CA ARG A 11 0.65 12.45 -3.10
C ARG A 11 -0.28 12.67 -1.90
N ILE A 12 -1.11 13.71 -1.94
CA ILE A 12 -2.06 14.02 -0.87
C ILE A 12 -3.09 12.90 -0.74
N VAL A 13 -3.70 12.50 -1.86
CA VAL A 13 -4.73 11.45 -1.87
C VAL A 13 -4.15 10.12 -1.39
N THR A 14 -2.97 9.71 -1.89
CA THR A 14 -2.30 8.48 -1.44
C THR A 14 -2.02 8.52 0.06
N ASN A 15 -1.50 9.64 0.58
CA ASN A 15 -1.21 9.76 2.01
C ASN A 15 -2.47 9.64 2.87
N ILE A 16 -3.61 10.20 2.43
CA ILE A 16 -4.90 10.05 3.13
C ILE A 16 -5.31 8.58 3.16
N ILE A 17 -5.22 7.88 2.02
CA ILE A 17 -5.53 6.44 1.93
C ILE A 17 -4.64 5.64 2.88
N LEU A 18 -3.33 5.89 2.87
CA LEU A 18 -2.37 5.20 3.73
C LEU A 18 -2.68 5.41 5.22
N VAL A 19 -3.07 6.62 5.63
CA VAL A 19 -3.49 6.90 7.02
C VAL A 19 -4.77 6.16 7.39
N ILE A 20 -5.76 6.11 6.50
CA ILE A 20 -7.00 5.35 6.73
C ILE A 20 -6.71 3.87 6.91
N ILE A 21 -5.83 3.30 6.09
CA ILE A 21 -5.41 1.89 6.19
C ILE A 21 -4.71 1.63 7.54
N LEU A 22 -3.84 2.54 8.00
CA LEU A 22 -3.17 2.40 9.31
C LEU A 22 -4.13 2.49 10.49
N ILE A 23 -5.15 3.35 10.40
CA ILE A 23 -6.22 3.41 11.41
C ILE A 23 -6.96 2.07 11.45
N GLY A 24 -7.32 1.52 10.28
CA GLY A 24 -7.95 0.19 10.18
C GLY A 24 -7.08 -0.93 10.75
N ALA A 25 -5.78 -0.94 10.43
CA ALA A 25 -4.84 -1.90 11.00
C ALA A 25 -4.79 -1.83 12.53
N THR A 26 -4.72 -0.60 13.07
CA THR A 26 -4.69 -0.35 14.51
C THR A 26 -5.98 -0.83 15.18
N GLN A 27 -7.14 -0.56 14.57
CA GLN A 27 -8.41 -1.06 15.09
C GLN A 27 -8.44 -2.59 15.17
N MET A 28 -7.89 -3.28 14.18
CA MET A 28 -7.85 -4.74 14.17
C MET A 28 -6.88 -5.34 15.19
N PHE A 29 -5.69 -4.75 15.36
CA PHE A 29 -4.67 -5.26 16.30
C PHE A 29 -4.97 -4.98 17.77
N PHE A 30 -5.72 -3.92 18.07
CA PHE A 30 -5.96 -3.47 19.44
C PHE A 30 -7.43 -3.67 19.87
N ASP A 31 -8.22 -4.41 19.08
CA ASP A 31 -9.51 -4.91 19.53
C ASP A 31 -9.32 -6.06 20.54
N ASN A 32 -10.37 -6.35 21.33
CA ASN A 32 -10.37 -7.40 22.34
C ASN A 32 -10.37 -8.82 21.72
N ASN A 33 -10.64 -8.96 20.42
CA ASN A 33 -10.64 -10.23 19.73
C ASN A 33 -9.30 -10.47 19.01
N TYR A 34 -8.40 -11.22 19.61
CA TYR A 34 -7.10 -11.58 19.04
C TYR A 34 -7.17 -12.35 17.71
N HIS A 35 -8.32 -12.92 17.34
CA HIS A 35 -8.51 -13.48 15.99
C HIS A 35 -8.47 -12.40 14.90
N ASN A 36 -8.75 -11.14 15.26
CA ASN A 36 -8.76 -10.02 14.33
C ASN A 36 -7.35 -9.54 13.94
N ASP A 37 -6.31 -9.97 14.65
CA ASP A 37 -4.90 -9.63 14.34
C ASP A 37 -4.53 -10.03 12.91
N HIS A 38 -5.13 -11.13 12.40
CA HIS A 38 -4.95 -11.56 11.01
C HIS A 38 -5.43 -10.50 10.00
N TYR A 39 -6.59 -9.89 10.23
CA TYR A 39 -7.04 -8.76 9.43
C TYR A 39 -6.09 -7.57 9.56
N GLY A 40 -5.55 -7.31 10.75
CA GLY A 40 -4.51 -6.29 10.97
C GLY A 40 -3.33 -6.47 10.04
N TRP A 41 -2.82 -7.70 9.89
CA TRP A 41 -1.74 -8.02 8.95
C TRP A 41 -2.15 -7.81 7.48
N LEU A 42 -3.38 -8.12 7.10
CA LEU A 42 -3.91 -7.84 5.77
C LEU A 42 -3.97 -6.31 5.50
N PHE A 43 -4.35 -5.49 6.47
CA PHE A 43 -4.27 -4.03 6.34
C PHE A 43 -2.84 -3.54 6.16
N ILE A 44 -1.84 -4.11 6.85
CA ILE A 44 -0.43 -3.76 6.66
C ILE A 44 0.07 -4.15 5.25
N LEU A 45 -0.32 -5.31 4.74
CA LEU A 45 -0.01 -5.72 3.37
C LEU A 45 -0.68 -4.80 2.35
N ALA A 46 -1.94 -4.40 2.58
CA ALA A 46 -2.64 -3.43 1.76
C ALA A 46 -1.95 -2.05 1.76
N PHE A 47 -1.48 -1.59 2.92
CA PHE A 47 -0.67 -0.37 3.04
C PHE A 47 0.58 -0.45 2.16
N TRP A 48 1.29 -1.58 2.21
CA TRP A 48 2.50 -1.80 1.42
C TRP A 48 2.18 -1.78 -0.08
N MET A 49 1.14 -2.49 -0.52
CA MET A 49 0.73 -2.52 -1.92
C MET A 49 0.39 -1.12 -2.46
N VAL A 50 -0.42 -0.34 -1.73
CA VAL A 50 -0.78 1.03 -2.14
C VAL A 50 0.46 1.92 -2.23
N ARG A 51 1.38 1.81 -1.26
CA ARG A 51 2.63 2.57 -1.26
C ARG A 51 3.52 2.22 -2.46
N CYS A 52 3.75 0.93 -2.73
CA CYS A 52 4.55 0.49 -3.86
C CYS A 52 3.92 0.89 -5.20
N LEU A 53 2.60 0.79 -5.34
CA LEU A 53 1.91 1.21 -6.55
C LEU A 53 2.06 2.73 -6.80
N TYR A 54 1.95 3.54 -5.75
CA TYR A 54 2.16 4.98 -5.85
C TYR A 54 3.60 5.32 -6.28
N GLU A 55 4.60 4.75 -5.61
CA GLU A 55 6.02 4.96 -5.95
C GLU A 55 6.34 4.48 -7.37
N PHE A 56 5.78 3.34 -7.79
CA PHE A 56 5.89 2.84 -9.15
C PHE A 56 5.38 3.85 -10.19
N ILE A 57 4.20 4.42 -9.97
CA ILE A 57 3.60 5.43 -10.85
C ILE A 57 4.49 6.68 -10.92
N ILE A 58 5.00 7.16 -9.79
CA ILE A 58 5.89 8.32 -9.73
C ILE A 58 7.21 8.04 -10.45
N ASN A 59 7.83 6.89 -10.19
CA ASN A 59 9.09 6.49 -10.80
C ASN A 59 8.97 6.30 -12.32
N ILE A 60 7.84 5.80 -12.83
CA ILE A 60 7.56 5.79 -14.28
C ILE A 60 7.46 7.22 -14.83
N GLN A 61 6.69 8.10 -14.17
CA GLN A 61 6.52 9.48 -14.62
C GLN A 61 7.83 10.28 -14.59
N ASP A 62 8.76 9.93 -13.71
CA ASP A 62 10.09 10.54 -13.59
C ASP A 62 11.16 9.87 -14.46
N GLY A 63 10.82 8.77 -15.15
CA GLY A 63 11.77 8.03 -15.99
C GLY A 63 12.76 7.15 -15.22
N ASN A 64 12.57 6.98 -13.91
CA ASN A 64 13.38 6.15 -13.02
C ASN A 64 13.04 4.66 -13.15
N LYS A 65 13.43 4.05 -14.27
CA LYS A 65 13.10 2.66 -14.61
C LYS A 65 13.56 1.62 -13.59
N LYS A 66 14.75 1.80 -12.99
CA LYS A 66 15.30 0.84 -12.01
C LYS A 66 14.44 0.79 -10.74
N SER A 67 14.10 1.95 -10.19
CA SER A 67 13.23 2.06 -9.02
C SER A 67 11.83 1.56 -9.33
N ALA A 68 11.28 1.89 -10.49
CA ALA A 68 9.97 1.36 -10.90
C ALA A 68 9.94 -0.17 -10.97
N VAL A 69 10.99 -0.82 -11.50
CA VAL A 69 11.07 -2.30 -11.51
C VAL A 69 11.12 -2.86 -10.09
N PHE A 70 11.85 -2.19 -9.19
CA PHE A 70 11.92 -2.58 -7.79
C PHE A 70 10.57 -2.45 -7.08
N ASP A 71 9.86 -1.33 -7.27
CA ASP A 71 8.53 -1.11 -6.71
C ASP A 71 7.52 -2.14 -7.22
N LEU A 72 7.59 -2.48 -8.52
CA LEU A 72 6.74 -3.50 -9.12
C LEU A 72 7.05 -4.89 -8.53
N ALA A 73 8.32 -5.24 -8.35
CA ALA A 73 8.70 -6.50 -7.71
C ALA A 73 8.18 -6.58 -6.27
N LEU A 74 8.31 -5.51 -5.49
CA LEU A 74 7.75 -5.43 -4.14
C LEU A 74 6.22 -5.53 -4.15
N LEU A 75 5.55 -4.89 -5.12
CA LEU A 75 4.09 -4.99 -5.27
C LEU A 75 3.65 -6.44 -5.53
N ILE A 76 4.36 -7.17 -6.40
CA ILE A 76 4.09 -8.58 -6.68
C ILE A 76 4.26 -9.43 -5.42
N VAL A 77 5.36 -9.24 -4.69
CA VAL A 77 5.63 -9.95 -3.43
C VAL A 77 4.54 -9.67 -2.40
N ALA A 78 4.18 -8.40 -2.20
CA ALA A 78 3.12 -8.01 -1.28
C ALA A 78 1.76 -8.59 -1.69
N SER A 79 1.46 -8.63 -2.99
CA SER A 79 0.23 -9.21 -3.53
C SER A 79 0.16 -10.72 -3.28
N TYR A 80 1.28 -11.43 -3.45
CA TYR A 80 1.37 -12.86 -3.13
C TYR A 80 1.06 -13.13 -1.65
N PHE A 81 1.72 -12.40 -0.74
CA PHE A 81 1.44 -12.53 0.70
C PHE A 81 0.00 -12.16 1.03
N PHE A 82 -0.54 -11.11 0.43
CA PHE A 82 -1.92 -10.68 0.65
C PHE A 82 -2.93 -11.75 0.23
N ILE A 83 -2.77 -12.33 -0.96
CA ILE A 83 -3.62 -13.42 -1.45
C ILE A 83 -3.50 -14.63 -0.54
N SER A 84 -2.27 -15.04 -0.20
CA SER A 84 -2.06 -16.18 0.70
C SER A 84 -2.70 -15.94 2.07
N GLY A 85 -2.68 -14.71 2.58
CA GLY A 85 -3.32 -14.35 3.84
C GLY A 85 -4.84 -14.42 3.77
N ILE A 86 -5.44 -14.11 2.62
CA ILE A 86 -6.89 -14.28 2.41
C ILE A 86 -7.28 -15.75 2.43
N ASP A 87 -6.45 -16.66 1.92
CA ASP A 87 -6.76 -18.10 1.94
C ASP A 87 -6.82 -18.69 3.36
N TYR A 88 -6.36 -17.94 4.38
CA TYR A 88 -6.43 -18.30 5.79
C TYR A 88 -7.56 -17.58 6.57
N LEU A 89 -8.42 -16.82 5.89
CA LEU A 89 -9.65 -16.20 6.46
C LEU A 89 -10.84 -17.15 6.43
#